data_AF-A0A940JAK1-F1
#
_entry.id   AF-A0A940JAK1-F1
#
_cell.length_a   1.000
_cell.length_b   1.000
_cell.length_c   1.000
_cell.angle_alpha   90.00
_cell.angle_beta   90.00
_cell.angle_gamma   90.00
#
_symmetry.space_group_name_H-M   'P 1'
#
loop_
_entity.id
_entity.type
_entity.pdbx_description
1 polymer ?
#
loop_
_entity_poly.entity_id
_entity_poly.type
_entity_poly.pdbx_seq_one_letter_code
_entity_poly.pdbx_strand_id
1 'polypeptide(L)'
;MPPAPIRAALAGAAHGVLEWLPVSSSGHVALLVDAAGWPEADATNARALRTLEVALHTGSLLPLGLRVLADVRAQAGVASQARLLGAGVGATAITSVIGATLGPVVEERFSGPRAVAFGLVLGSAALVATERRAAPGAAQRALADLRPGDVAVLGLAQGAAIWPGVSRRAATLAAGRAIGLGAAEASALSWSAGLPTLVGATTWQGYRDRAALRDAAPTVAAGAAASAAAGVATAALPDRTRRWPALAWAAWRLALAALTLARRREVLNRSSTGLRSAASRAESPGMHFEHDPDGRPARPVPEPLDAEQRKQARIDGITALILGVAILLGSLGFVATNRDWLTFGDVARTLLGCGGAAGGGYLLGEGLADLARAGRGLRPRDWTWRGMVLGWISAVATAYAGMWS
;
A
#
# COMPACT_ATOMS: atom_id res chain seq x y z
N MET A 1 -18.06 0.59 15.67
CA MET A 1 -16.70 0.44 15.11
C MET A 1 -15.92 -0.52 16.00
N PRO A 2 -15.12 -1.45 15.45
CA PRO A 2 -14.33 -2.38 16.27
C PRO A 2 -13.35 -1.66 17.21
N PRO A 3 -13.04 -2.24 18.38
CA PRO A 3 -11.98 -1.78 19.29
C PRO A 3 -10.62 -1.60 18.59
N ALA A 4 -9.81 -0.67 19.09
CA ALA A 4 -8.52 -0.33 18.49
C ALA A 4 -7.58 -1.55 18.30
N PRO A 5 -7.45 -2.49 19.25
CA PRO A 5 -6.62 -3.68 19.03
C PRO A 5 -7.10 -4.57 17.89
N ILE A 6 -8.40 -4.69 17.67
CA ILE A 6 -8.97 -5.47 16.57
C ILE A 6 -8.68 -4.79 15.23
N ARG A 7 -8.83 -3.46 15.16
CA ARG A 7 -8.45 -2.68 13.96
C ARG A 7 -6.98 -2.88 13.62
N ALA A 8 -6.11 -2.76 14.62
CA ALA A 8 -4.68 -2.96 14.45
C ALA A 8 -4.34 -4.40 14.03
N ALA A 9 -5.01 -5.41 14.58
CA ALA A 9 -4.81 -6.80 14.17
C ALA A 9 -5.23 -7.04 12.72
N LEU A 10 -6.35 -6.47 12.27
CA LEU A 10 -6.81 -6.56 10.87
C LEU A 10 -5.82 -5.87 9.92
N ALA A 11 -5.39 -4.65 10.26
CA ALA A 11 -4.37 -3.94 9.49
C ALA A 11 -3.03 -4.69 9.49
N GLY A 12 -2.66 -5.30 10.62
CA GLY A 12 -1.46 -6.11 10.77
C GLY A 12 -1.50 -7.35 9.91
N ALA A 13 -2.60 -8.10 9.91
CA ALA A 13 -2.74 -9.27 9.03
C ALA A 13 -2.59 -8.89 7.55
N ALA A 14 -3.22 -7.79 7.11
CA ALA A 14 -3.05 -7.28 5.75
C ALA A 14 -1.60 -6.85 5.48
N HIS A 15 -1.01 -6.04 6.36
CA HIS A 15 0.36 -5.55 6.22
C HIS A 15 1.38 -6.69 6.17
N GLY A 16 1.25 -7.71 7.03
CA GLY A 16 2.16 -8.86 7.06
C GLY A 16 2.21 -9.61 5.74
N VAL A 17 1.08 -9.74 5.02
CA VAL A 17 1.05 -10.29 3.65
C VAL A 17 1.64 -9.31 2.64
N LEU A 18 1.29 -8.03 2.73
CA LEU A 18 1.62 -7.03 1.72
C LEU A 18 3.08 -6.57 1.77
N GLU A 19 3.73 -6.62 2.94
CA GLU A 19 5.17 -6.38 3.09
C GLU A 19 5.99 -7.46 2.36
N TRP A 20 5.39 -8.65 2.21
CA TRP A 20 5.86 -9.73 1.36
C TRP A 20 5.57 -9.56 -0.13
N LEU A 21 5.19 -8.37 -0.60
CA LEU A 21 4.96 -8.11 -2.02
C LEU A 21 5.53 -6.73 -2.41
N PRO A 22 5.95 -6.52 -3.67
CA PRO A 22 6.48 -5.23 -4.12
C PRO A 22 5.36 -4.22 -4.43
N VAL A 23 4.33 -4.13 -3.57
CA VAL A 23 3.05 -3.45 -3.85
C VAL A 23 2.76 -2.23 -2.97
N SER A 24 3.67 -1.87 -2.06
CA SER A 24 3.50 -0.81 -1.04
C SER A 24 2.51 -1.17 0.06
N SER A 25 2.99 -1.81 1.12
CA SER A 25 2.21 -2.15 2.32
C SER A 25 1.59 -0.92 2.99
N SER A 26 2.35 0.17 3.19
CA SER A 26 1.84 1.43 3.76
C SER A 26 0.70 2.05 2.94
N GLY A 27 0.78 2.03 1.61
CA GLY A 27 -0.29 2.56 0.74
C GLY A 27 -1.61 1.79 0.90
N HIS A 28 -1.53 0.46 1.06
CA HIS A 28 -2.71 -0.37 1.34
C HIS A 28 -3.26 -0.14 2.75
N VAL A 29 -2.39 -0.01 3.77
CA VAL A 29 -2.84 0.27 5.14
C VAL A 29 -3.54 1.63 5.20
N ALA A 30 -2.97 2.67 4.59
CA ALA A 30 -3.59 3.99 4.52
C ALA A 30 -4.97 3.94 3.86
N LEU A 31 -5.11 3.21 2.75
CA LEU A 31 -6.39 3.04 2.08
C LEU A 31 -7.38 2.20 2.92
N LEU A 32 -6.91 1.16 3.60
CA LEU A 32 -7.74 0.31 4.46
C LEU A 32 -8.36 1.13 5.59
N VAL A 33 -7.54 1.92 6.30
CA VAL A 33 -8.04 2.73 7.42
C VAL A 33 -9.01 3.82 6.94
N ASP A 34 -8.73 4.45 5.79
CA ASP A 34 -9.60 5.47 5.20
C ASP A 34 -10.93 4.90 4.69
N ALA A 35 -10.87 3.77 3.98
CA ALA A 35 -12.07 3.09 3.50
C ALA A 35 -12.95 2.65 4.68
N ALA A 36 -12.34 2.20 5.78
CA ALA A 36 -13.06 1.76 6.97
C ALA A 36 -13.54 2.90 7.88
N GLY A 37 -13.24 4.14 7.51
CA GLY A 37 -13.58 5.33 8.30
C GLY A 37 -12.94 5.31 9.69
N TRP A 38 -11.81 4.62 9.85
CA TRP A 38 -11.14 4.47 11.14
C TRP A 38 -10.45 5.78 11.58
N PRO A 39 -10.38 6.08 12.89
CA PRO A 39 -9.74 7.30 13.40
C PRO A 39 -8.28 7.45 12.95
N GLU A 40 -7.61 6.34 12.66
CA GLU A 40 -6.25 6.29 12.13
C GLU A 40 -6.13 6.96 10.74
N ALA A 41 -7.22 7.13 10.00
CA ALA A 41 -7.21 7.85 8.72
C ALA A 41 -7.29 9.38 8.86
N ASP A 42 -7.60 9.89 10.05
CA ASP A 42 -7.80 11.31 10.29
C ASP A 42 -6.48 12.07 10.10
N ALA A 43 -6.45 12.98 9.12
CA ALA A 43 -5.29 13.82 8.84
C ALA A 43 -4.91 14.73 10.01
N THR A 44 -5.87 15.10 10.88
CA THR A 44 -5.60 15.86 12.12
C THR A 44 -4.93 15.00 13.19
N ASN A 45 -4.98 13.67 13.05
CA ASN A 45 -4.35 12.70 13.91
C ASN A 45 -3.34 11.81 13.15
N ALA A 46 -2.43 12.45 12.41
CA ALA A 46 -1.35 11.75 11.70
C ALA A 46 -0.51 10.82 12.62
N ARG A 47 -0.52 11.10 13.94
CA ARG A 47 0.17 10.27 14.95
C ARG A 47 -0.44 8.88 15.10
N ALA A 48 -1.75 8.72 14.95
CA ALA A 48 -2.42 7.42 15.08
C ALA A 48 -2.00 6.48 13.94
N LEU A 49 -2.00 6.96 12.69
CA LEU A 49 -1.52 6.16 11.55
C LEU A 49 -0.05 5.77 11.71
N ARG A 50 0.82 6.71 12.08
CA ARG A 50 2.24 6.42 12.29
C ARG A 50 2.47 5.39 13.39
N THR A 51 1.75 5.50 14.51
CA THR A 51 1.83 4.54 15.62
C THR A 51 1.42 3.14 15.16
N LEU A 52 0.35 3.06 14.35
CA LEU A 52 -0.08 1.81 13.73
C LEU A 52 1.01 1.27 12.80
N GLU A 53 1.51 2.07 11.85
CA GLU A 53 2.56 1.65 10.90
C GLU A 53 3.82 1.15 11.60
N VAL A 54 4.26 1.80 12.68
CA VAL A 54 5.40 1.33 13.50
C VAL A 54 5.12 -0.04 14.09
N ALA A 55 3.92 -0.27 14.63
CA ALA A 55 3.52 -1.56 15.16
C ALA A 55 3.55 -2.66 14.08
N LEU A 56 3.00 -2.36 12.90
CA LEU A 56 2.90 -3.35 11.81
C LEU A 56 4.28 -3.72 11.26
N HIS A 57 5.16 -2.73 11.03
CA HIS A 57 6.53 -2.98 10.58
C HIS A 57 7.37 -3.71 11.63
N THR A 58 7.13 -3.43 12.92
CA THR A 58 7.78 -4.17 14.02
C THR A 58 7.41 -5.65 13.96
N GLY A 59 6.13 -5.97 13.72
CA GLY A 59 5.69 -7.35 13.49
C GLY A 59 6.36 -8.01 12.28
N SER A 60 6.53 -7.27 11.19
CA SER A 60 7.17 -7.76 9.96
C SER A 60 8.66 -8.10 10.11
N LEU A 61 9.34 -7.63 11.17
CA LEU A 61 10.75 -7.93 11.42
C LEU A 61 11.03 -9.42 11.61
N LEU A 62 10.13 -10.15 12.28
CA LEU A 62 10.30 -11.58 12.53
C LEU A 62 10.35 -12.40 11.22
N PRO A 63 9.32 -12.39 10.36
CA PRO A 63 9.35 -13.13 9.11
C PRO A 63 10.45 -12.65 8.16
N LEU A 64 10.75 -11.36 8.16
CA LEU A 64 11.85 -10.79 7.39
C LEU A 64 13.21 -11.34 7.85
N GLY A 65 13.44 -11.43 9.16
CA GLY A 65 14.64 -12.02 9.75
C GLY A 65 14.79 -13.49 9.38
N LEU A 66 13.71 -14.28 9.51
CA LEU A 66 13.69 -15.69 9.08
C LEU A 66 14.04 -15.82 7.60
N ARG A 67 13.55 -14.91 6.76
CA ARG A 67 13.87 -14.91 5.34
C ARG A 67 15.34 -14.62 5.06
N VAL A 68 15.89 -13.57 5.67
CA VAL A 68 17.30 -13.22 5.50
C VAL A 68 18.19 -14.38 5.94
N LEU A 69 17.86 -15.04 7.04
CA LEU A 69 18.58 -16.25 7.49
C LEU A 69 18.50 -17.39 6.45
N ALA A 70 17.33 -17.63 5.86
CA ALA A 70 17.17 -18.64 4.82
C ALA A 70 17.97 -18.29 3.54
N ASP A 71 17.90 -17.03 3.08
CA ASP A 71 18.62 -16.58 1.89
C ASP A 71 20.15 -16.59 2.10
N VAL A 72 20.64 -16.30 3.31
CA VAL A 72 22.05 -16.43 3.70
C VAL A 72 22.49 -17.89 3.67
N ARG A 73 21.72 -18.80 4.30
CA ARG A 73 22.04 -20.24 4.31
C ARG A 73 22.04 -20.86 2.91
N ALA A 74 21.26 -20.30 1.99
CA ALA A 74 21.22 -20.74 0.60
C ALA A 74 22.44 -20.28 -0.24
N GLN A 75 23.28 -19.36 0.27
CA GLN A 75 24.47 -18.91 -0.44
C GLN A 75 25.61 -19.92 -0.37
N ALA A 76 26.31 -20.10 -1.49
CA ALA A 76 27.50 -20.94 -1.58
C ALA A 76 28.70 -20.27 -0.87
N GLY A 77 28.95 -20.69 0.36
CA GLY A 77 30.14 -20.32 1.14
C GLY A 77 30.06 -18.99 1.90
N VAL A 78 30.96 -18.85 2.87
CA VAL A 78 31.01 -17.70 3.80
C VAL A 78 31.24 -16.37 3.09
N ALA A 79 32.02 -16.35 2.01
CA ALA A 79 32.28 -15.13 1.25
C ALA A 79 31.00 -14.54 0.64
N SER A 80 30.17 -15.37 0.01
CA SER A 80 28.88 -14.95 -0.56
C SER A 80 27.88 -14.49 0.51
N GLN A 81 27.88 -15.17 1.66
CA GLN A 81 27.07 -14.79 2.83
C GLN A 81 27.46 -13.42 3.39
N ALA A 82 28.76 -13.22 3.62
CA ALA A 82 29.32 -11.96 4.10
C ALA A 82 29.08 -10.83 3.09
N ARG A 83 29.18 -11.11 1.78
CA ARG A 83 28.89 -10.15 0.71
C ARG A 83 27.43 -9.72 0.70
N LEU A 84 26.50 -10.67 0.82
CA LEU A 84 25.06 -10.40 0.87
C LEU A 84 24.73 -9.48 2.06
N LEU A 85 25.15 -9.88 3.26
CA LEU A 85 24.91 -9.12 4.50
C LEU A 85 25.61 -7.77 4.48
N GLY A 86 26.87 -7.72 4.06
CA GLY A 86 27.66 -6.49 3.96
C GLY A 86 27.08 -5.50 2.97
N ALA A 87 26.59 -5.97 1.82
CA ALA A 87 25.89 -5.12 0.85
C ALA A 87 24.57 -4.59 1.41
N GLY A 88 23.81 -5.41 2.15
CA GLY A 88 22.59 -5.00 2.82
C GLY A 88 22.82 -3.89 3.87
N VAL A 89 23.82 -4.06 4.72
CA VAL A 89 24.23 -3.07 5.73
C VAL A 89 24.77 -1.80 5.06
N GLY A 90 25.64 -1.93 4.06
CA GLY A 90 26.21 -0.80 3.33
C GLY A 90 25.15 0.05 2.61
N ALA A 91 24.18 -0.59 1.95
CA ALA A 91 23.05 0.11 1.34
C ALA A 91 22.17 0.80 2.38
N THR A 92 22.01 0.19 3.55
CA THR A 92 21.27 0.79 4.66
C THR A 92 21.97 2.03 5.21
N ALA A 93 23.30 2.06 5.28
CA ALA A 93 24.02 3.26 5.71
C ALA A 93 23.69 4.48 4.81
N ILE A 94 23.68 4.29 3.49
CA ILE A 94 23.29 5.32 2.51
C ILE A 94 21.81 5.71 2.71
N THR A 95 20.94 4.71 2.87
CA THR A 95 19.51 4.92 3.12
C THR A 95 19.28 5.73 4.39
N SER A 96 20.02 5.47 5.46
CA SER A 96 19.90 6.17 6.74
C SER A 96 20.31 7.64 6.62
N VAL A 97 21.35 7.95 5.84
CA VAL A 97 21.72 9.36 5.56
C VAL A 97 20.61 10.08 4.82
N ILE A 98 20.05 9.46 3.77
CA ILE A 98 18.90 10.01 3.03
C ILE A 98 17.68 10.17 3.94
N GLY A 99 17.40 9.15 4.76
CA GLY A 99 16.31 9.14 5.74
C GLY A 99 16.39 10.28 6.73
N ALA A 100 17.58 10.49 7.32
CA ALA A 100 17.81 11.53 8.31
C ALA A 100 17.76 12.94 7.71
N THR A 101 18.19 13.12 6.46
CA THR A 101 18.31 14.45 5.82
C THR A 101 17.07 14.86 5.05
N LEU A 102 16.49 13.96 4.25
CA LEU A 102 15.34 14.24 3.38
C LEU A 102 14.01 13.77 3.96
N GLY A 103 14.02 12.82 4.91
CA GLY A 103 12.80 12.26 5.50
C GLY A 103 11.85 13.29 6.12
N PRO A 104 12.32 14.20 6.98
CA PRO A 104 11.48 15.23 7.55
C PRO A 104 10.83 16.12 6.48
N VAL A 105 11.58 16.49 5.44
CA VAL A 105 11.09 17.32 4.33
C VAL A 105 10.02 16.58 3.52
N VAL A 106 10.23 15.29 3.25
CA VAL A 106 9.28 14.45 2.51
C VAL A 106 8.00 14.23 3.31
N GLU A 107 8.10 13.96 4.62
CA GLU A 107 6.94 13.81 5.50
C GLU A 107 6.11 15.10 5.58
N GLU A 108 6.76 16.26 5.65
CA GLU A 108 6.10 17.55 5.74
C GLU A 108 5.45 17.98 4.43
N ARG A 109 6.18 17.90 3.30
CA ARG A 109 5.75 18.50 2.02
C ARG A 109 5.05 17.54 1.08
N PHE A 110 5.31 16.24 1.20
CA PHE A 110 4.89 15.22 0.24
C PHE A 110 4.11 14.10 0.92
N SER A 111 3.11 14.49 1.73
CA SER A 111 2.17 13.58 2.37
C SER A 111 0.82 13.50 1.63
N GLY A 112 0.04 12.48 1.97
CA GLY A 112 -1.32 12.31 1.50
C GLY A 112 -1.49 11.58 0.15
N PRO A 113 -2.74 11.45 -0.33
CA PRO A 113 -3.09 10.49 -1.38
C PRO A 113 -2.42 10.75 -2.74
N ARG A 114 -2.12 12.01 -3.08
CA ARG A 114 -1.43 12.37 -4.34
C ARG A 114 0.02 11.89 -4.34
N ALA A 115 0.74 12.12 -3.24
CA ALA A 115 2.11 11.67 -3.10
C ALA A 115 2.19 10.14 -3.13
N VAL A 116 1.28 9.45 -2.43
CA VAL A 116 1.16 7.98 -2.46
C VAL A 116 0.92 7.46 -3.88
N ALA A 117 -0.04 8.03 -4.61
CA ALA A 117 -0.33 7.63 -5.99
C ALA A 117 0.86 7.83 -6.92
N PHE A 118 1.57 8.95 -6.80
CA PHE A 118 2.79 9.20 -7.57
C PHE A 118 3.89 8.18 -7.25
N GLY A 119 4.12 7.87 -5.97
CA GLY A 119 5.10 6.84 -5.57
C GLY A 119 4.72 5.46 -6.09
N LEU A 120 3.44 5.12 -6.09
CA LEU A 120 2.94 3.86 -6.65
C LEU A 120 3.32 3.74 -8.14
N VAL A 121 3.08 4.79 -8.93
CA VAL A 121 3.48 4.88 -10.35
C VAL A 121 5.00 4.78 -10.52
N LEU A 122 5.79 5.51 -9.73
CA LEU A 122 7.25 5.46 -9.82
C LEU A 122 7.81 4.06 -9.56
N GLY A 123 7.37 3.38 -8.50
CA GLY A 123 7.82 2.01 -8.23
C GLY A 123 7.34 1.01 -9.29
N SER A 124 6.18 1.23 -9.91
CA SER A 124 5.72 0.43 -11.06
C SER A 124 6.65 0.59 -12.26
N ALA A 125 7.02 1.83 -12.59
CA ALA A 125 7.95 2.13 -13.67
C ALA A 125 9.33 1.48 -13.43
N ALA A 126 9.85 1.57 -12.20
CA ALA A 126 11.12 0.96 -11.84
C ALA A 126 11.13 -0.57 -12.01
N LEU A 127 10.04 -1.23 -11.58
CA LEU A 127 9.89 -2.69 -11.74
C LEU A 127 9.86 -3.10 -13.21
N VAL A 128 9.05 -2.42 -14.03
CA VAL A 128 8.91 -2.73 -15.47
C VAL A 128 10.21 -2.43 -16.23
N ALA A 129 10.86 -1.30 -15.95
CA ALA A 129 12.09 -0.89 -16.62
C ALA A 129 13.26 -1.88 -16.41
N THR A 130 13.21 -2.67 -15.35
CA THR A 130 14.29 -3.59 -14.97
C THR A 130 13.94 -5.06 -15.21
N GLU A 131 12.73 -5.37 -15.66
CA GLU A 131 12.25 -6.74 -15.86
C GLU A 131 13.12 -7.55 -16.82
N ARG A 132 13.47 -6.95 -17.98
CA ARG A 132 14.26 -7.63 -19.02
C ARG A 132 15.66 -8.04 -18.55
N ARG A 133 16.21 -7.35 -17.53
CA ARG A 133 17.56 -7.65 -17.00
C ARG A 133 17.61 -8.89 -16.13
N ALA A 134 16.46 -9.36 -15.65
CA ALA A 134 16.36 -10.61 -14.89
C ALA A 134 15.52 -11.68 -15.62
N ALA A 135 15.30 -11.51 -16.93
CA ALA A 135 14.59 -12.48 -17.74
C ALA A 135 15.42 -13.78 -17.90
N PRO A 136 14.77 -14.94 -18.10
CA PRO A 136 15.47 -16.18 -18.44
C PRO A 136 16.36 -15.97 -19.67
N GLY A 137 17.63 -16.39 -19.57
CA GLY A 137 18.63 -16.23 -20.64
C GLY A 137 19.37 -14.88 -20.65
N ALA A 138 19.03 -13.93 -19.78
CA ALA A 138 19.85 -12.74 -19.58
C ALA A 138 21.18 -13.12 -18.90
N ALA A 139 22.27 -12.42 -19.22
CA ALA A 139 23.53 -12.56 -18.49
C ALA A 139 23.33 -12.10 -17.04
N GLN A 140 23.54 -13.00 -16.08
CA GLN A 140 23.31 -12.75 -14.66
C GLN A 140 24.64 -12.77 -13.91
N ARG A 141 24.85 -11.77 -13.06
CA ARG A 141 25.99 -11.69 -12.15
C ARG A 141 25.68 -12.42 -10.85
N ALA A 142 26.68 -13.07 -10.26
CA ALA A 142 26.54 -13.66 -8.94
C ALA A 142 26.66 -12.58 -7.85
N LEU A 143 26.16 -12.88 -6.64
CA LEU A 143 26.38 -12.01 -5.48
C LEU A 143 27.86 -11.80 -5.17
N ALA A 144 28.69 -12.81 -5.44
CA ALA A 144 30.14 -12.73 -5.30
C ALA A 144 30.77 -11.60 -6.15
N ASP A 145 30.12 -11.21 -7.24
CA ASP A 145 30.61 -10.20 -8.19
C ASP A 145 30.16 -8.78 -7.87
N LEU A 146 29.45 -8.56 -6.74
CA LEU A 146 29.00 -7.23 -6.36
C LEU A 146 30.18 -6.25 -6.21
N ARG A 147 30.01 -5.04 -6.70
CA ARG A 147 30.98 -3.95 -6.59
C ARG A 147 30.48 -2.92 -5.59
N PRO A 148 31.37 -2.09 -5.02
CA PRO A 148 30.95 -0.98 -4.14
C PRO A 148 29.89 -0.06 -4.79
N GLY A 149 30.01 0.20 -6.10
CA GLY A 149 29.01 0.98 -6.84
C GLY A 149 27.63 0.33 -6.89
N ASP A 150 27.54 -1.01 -6.86
CA ASP A 150 26.25 -1.71 -6.84
C ASP A 150 25.56 -1.55 -5.46
N VAL A 151 26.34 -1.50 -4.37
CA VAL A 151 25.84 -1.18 -3.02
C VAL A 151 25.30 0.25 -2.96
N ALA A 152 25.97 1.19 -3.63
CA ALA A 152 25.48 2.56 -3.74
C ALA A 152 24.16 2.65 -4.49
N VAL A 153 24.02 1.96 -5.64
CA VAL A 153 22.76 1.90 -6.40
C VAL A 153 21.63 1.33 -5.54
N LEU A 154 21.88 0.25 -4.79
CA LEU A 154 20.90 -0.35 -3.89
C LEU A 154 20.48 0.63 -2.78
N GLY A 155 21.44 1.30 -2.14
CA GLY A 155 21.20 2.27 -1.08
C GLY A 155 20.45 3.51 -1.54
N LEU A 156 20.76 4.02 -2.74
CA LEU A 156 20.04 5.15 -3.34
C LEU A 156 18.60 4.77 -3.71
N ALA A 157 18.40 3.60 -4.32
CA ALA A 157 17.06 3.11 -4.66
C ALA A 157 16.22 2.88 -3.40
N GLN A 158 16.82 2.31 -2.35
CA GLN A 158 16.16 2.12 -1.08
C GLN A 158 15.85 3.46 -0.38
N GLY A 159 16.78 4.43 -0.42
CA GLY A 159 16.56 5.79 0.07
C GLY A 159 15.44 6.52 -0.67
N ALA A 160 15.29 6.31 -1.98
CA ALA A 160 14.17 6.85 -2.76
C ALA A 160 12.81 6.32 -2.30
N ALA A 161 12.78 5.16 -1.61
CA ALA A 161 11.55 4.61 -1.05
C ALA A 161 11.02 5.36 0.18
N ILE A 162 11.72 6.41 0.62
CA ILE A 162 11.18 7.39 1.58
C ILE A 162 9.96 8.13 1.04
N TRP A 163 9.84 8.23 -0.28
CA TRP A 163 8.68 8.80 -0.92
C TRP A 163 7.45 7.88 -0.71
N PRO A 164 6.32 8.40 -0.19
CA PRO A 164 5.15 7.58 0.09
C PRO A 164 4.65 6.82 -1.13
N GLY A 165 4.41 5.51 -0.99
CA GLY A 165 3.90 4.66 -2.08
C GLY A 165 4.96 4.01 -2.97
N VAL A 166 6.24 4.44 -2.95
CA VAL A 166 7.30 3.82 -3.78
C VAL A 166 7.49 2.34 -3.46
N SER A 167 7.31 1.92 -2.21
CA SER A 167 7.61 0.58 -1.68
C SER A 167 9.11 0.26 -1.73
N ARG A 168 9.70 0.10 -0.55
CA ARG A 168 11.09 -0.32 -0.39
C ARG A 168 11.40 -1.57 -1.20
N ARG A 169 10.57 -2.62 -1.07
CA ARG A 169 10.81 -3.89 -1.77
C ARG A 169 10.75 -3.74 -3.29
N ALA A 170 9.85 -2.91 -3.82
CA ALA A 170 9.80 -2.65 -5.26
C ALA A 170 11.10 -1.97 -5.75
N ALA A 171 11.55 -0.94 -5.02
CA ALA A 171 12.74 -0.19 -5.36
C ALA A 171 14.03 -1.04 -5.27
N THR A 172 14.22 -1.80 -4.19
CA THR A 172 15.41 -2.64 -4.00
C THR A 172 15.43 -3.85 -4.94
N LEU A 173 14.27 -4.44 -5.24
CA LEU A 173 14.17 -5.50 -6.24
C LEU A 173 14.50 -4.97 -7.64
N ALA A 174 13.97 -3.80 -8.02
CA ALA A 174 14.31 -3.17 -9.29
C ALA A 174 15.81 -2.83 -9.36
N ALA A 175 16.40 -2.31 -8.29
CA ALA A 175 17.82 -2.02 -8.21
C ALA A 175 18.70 -3.28 -8.37
N GLY A 176 18.36 -4.38 -7.69
CA GLY A 176 19.06 -5.65 -7.83
C GLY A 176 19.03 -6.16 -9.29
N ARG A 177 17.88 -6.04 -9.96
CA ARG A 177 17.75 -6.37 -11.38
C ARG A 177 18.53 -5.41 -12.28
N ALA A 178 18.57 -4.11 -11.95
CA ALA A 178 19.35 -3.11 -12.68
C ALA A 178 20.86 -3.35 -12.61
N ILE A 179 21.34 -3.83 -11.46
CA ILE A 179 22.73 -4.26 -11.23
C ILE A 179 23.11 -5.48 -12.11
N GLY A 180 22.11 -6.21 -12.60
CA GLY A 180 22.28 -7.43 -13.42
C GLY A 180 22.26 -8.72 -12.62
N LEU A 181 21.71 -8.71 -11.40
CA LEU A 181 21.53 -9.93 -10.60
C LEU A 181 20.37 -10.77 -11.14
N GLY A 182 20.49 -12.09 -10.99
CA GLY A 182 19.38 -13.01 -11.20
C GLY A 182 18.21 -12.73 -10.25
N ALA A 183 17.02 -13.25 -10.59
CA ALA A 183 15.82 -12.98 -9.82
C ALA A 183 15.92 -13.47 -8.35
N ALA A 184 16.65 -14.56 -8.12
CA ALA A 184 16.87 -15.10 -6.78
C ALA A 184 17.84 -14.23 -5.97
N GLU A 185 18.98 -13.85 -6.55
CA GLU A 185 19.99 -13.00 -5.92
C GLU A 185 19.48 -11.58 -5.68
N ALA A 186 18.78 -10.98 -6.66
CA ALA A 186 18.15 -9.66 -6.51
C ALA A 186 17.14 -9.65 -5.36
N SER A 187 16.35 -10.73 -5.23
CA SER A 187 15.41 -10.88 -4.14
C SER A 187 16.11 -11.06 -2.79
N ALA A 188 17.15 -11.90 -2.72
CA ALA A 188 17.93 -12.11 -1.50
C ALA A 188 18.59 -10.80 -1.03
N LEU A 189 19.19 -10.05 -1.97
CA LEU A 189 19.81 -8.76 -1.69
C LEU A 189 18.79 -7.73 -1.21
N SER A 190 17.61 -7.68 -1.84
CA SER A 190 16.49 -6.84 -1.40
C SER A 190 16.07 -7.14 0.03
N TRP A 191 16.02 -8.42 0.43
CA TRP A 191 15.68 -8.80 1.80
C TRP A 191 16.77 -8.45 2.80
N SER A 192 18.01 -8.73 2.44
CA SER A 192 19.16 -8.45 3.28
C SER A 192 19.33 -6.96 3.56
N ALA A 193 19.08 -6.08 2.58
CA ALA A 193 19.04 -4.62 2.80
C ALA A 193 17.80 -4.19 3.59
N GLY A 194 16.67 -4.88 3.38
CA GLY A 194 15.41 -4.52 3.98
C GLY A 194 15.40 -4.65 5.50
N LEU A 195 15.97 -5.73 6.05
CA LEU A 195 15.98 -5.99 7.49
C LEU A 195 16.62 -4.86 8.33
N PRO A 196 17.90 -4.50 8.14
CA PRO A 196 18.54 -3.43 8.91
C PRO A 196 17.86 -2.08 8.71
N THR A 197 17.32 -1.80 7.52
CA THR A 197 16.56 -0.58 7.25
C THR A 197 15.29 -0.50 8.08
N LEU A 198 14.54 -1.60 8.15
CA LEU A 198 13.28 -1.65 8.90
C LEU A 198 13.53 -1.57 10.40
N VAL A 199 14.56 -2.27 10.89
CA VAL A 199 15.02 -2.14 12.29
C VAL A 199 15.37 -0.69 12.60
N GLY A 200 16.15 -0.02 11.76
CA GLY A 200 16.52 1.38 11.95
C GLY A 200 15.30 2.30 11.97
N ALA A 201 14.41 2.16 10.99
CA ALA A 201 13.23 3.00 10.86
C ALA A 201 12.25 2.83 12.04
N THR A 202 11.91 1.59 12.42
CA THR A 202 10.99 1.32 13.53
C THR A 202 11.59 1.71 14.88
N THR A 203 12.90 1.52 15.07
CA THR A 203 13.59 1.95 16.31
C THR A 203 13.60 3.46 16.43
N TRP A 204 13.96 4.18 15.36
CA TRP A 204 14.00 5.63 15.34
C TRP A 204 12.62 6.24 15.58
N GLN A 205 11.63 5.79 14.81
CA GLN A 205 10.27 6.32 14.91
C GLN A 205 9.62 5.91 16.23
N GLY A 206 9.87 4.69 16.70
CA GLY A 206 9.40 4.23 18.00
C GLY A 206 10.02 4.99 19.17
N TYR A 207 11.27 5.41 19.06
CA TYR A 207 11.90 6.28 20.06
C TYR A 207 11.26 7.68 20.09
N ARG A 208 10.96 8.25 18.92
CA ARG A 208 10.31 9.57 18.79
C ARG A 208 8.88 9.56 19.34
N ASP A 209 8.13 8.51 19.04
CA ASP A 209 6.71 8.38 19.40
C ASP A 209 6.46 7.50 20.64
N ARG A 210 7.51 7.23 21.44
CA ARG A 210 7.51 6.29 22.58
C ARG A 210 6.35 6.46 23.57
N ALA A 211 5.94 7.69 23.85
CA ALA A 211 4.81 7.96 24.74
C ALA A 211 3.50 7.44 24.15
N ALA A 212 3.24 7.66 22.86
CA ALA A 212 2.02 7.15 22.24
C ALA A 212 2.03 5.64 22.07
N LEU A 213 3.20 5.04 21.80
CA LEU A 213 3.32 3.60 21.78
C LEU A 213 3.01 2.98 23.14
N ARG A 214 3.44 3.61 24.24
CA ARG A 214 3.12 3.17 25.60
C ARG A 214 1.62 3.28 25.89
N ASP A 215 1.01 4.41 25.53
CA ASP A 215 -0.42 4.64 25.76
C ASP A 215 -1.30 3.70 24.92
N ALA A 216 -0.82 3.29 23.74
CA ALA A 216 -1.49 2.37 22.83
C ALA A 216 -0.95 0.93 22.90
N ALA A 217 -0.26 0.54 23.98
CA ALA A 217 0.47 -0.74 24.04
C ALA A 217 -0.35 -1.98 23.64
N PRO A 218 -1.62 -2.16 24.07
CA PRO A 218 -2.44 -3.30 23.62
C PRO A 218 -2.72 -3.29 22.12
N THR A 219 -2.95 -2.10 21.55
CA THR A 219 -3.17 -1.90 20.10
C THR A 219 -1.91 -2.21 19.30
N VAL A 220 -0.76 -1.71 19.78
CA VAL A 220 0.56 -1.97 19.19
C VAL A 220 0.88 -3.46 19.20
N ALA A 221 0.69 -4.13 20.34
CA ALA A 221 0.94 -5.56 20.48
C ALA A 221 0.05 -6.39 19.55
N ALA A 222 -1.24 -6.07 19.44
CA ALA A 222 -2.17 -6.77 18.57
C ALA A 222 -1.79 -6.63 17.08
N GLY A 223 -1.47 -5.40 16.64
CA GLY A 223 -1.04 -5.16 15.26
C GLY A 223 0.28 -5.82 14.90
N ALA A 224 1.27 -5.74 15.80
CA ALA A 224 2.56 -6.39 15.62
C ALA A 224 2.44 -7.92 15.57
N ALA A 225 1.66 -8.52 16.49
CA ALA A 225 1.45 -9.96 16.53
C ALA A 225 0.73 -10.48 15.27
N ALA A 226 -0.31 -9.79 14.81
CA ALA A 226 -1.02 -10.17 13.59
C ALA A 226 -0.15 -10.02 12.34
N SER A 227 0.64 -8.95 12.26
CA SER A 227 1.61 -8.74 11.17
C SER A 227 2.69 -9.83 11.15
N ALA A 228 3.25 -10.16 12.32
CA ALA A 228 4.21 -11.25 12.45
C ALA A 228 3.61 -12.59 12.00
N ALA A 229 2.43 -12.95 12.49
CA ALA A 229 1.77 -14.21 12.15
C ALA A 229 1.47 -14.33 10.65
N ALA A 230 0.85 -13.31 10.06
CA ALA A 230 0.54 -13.28 8.63
C ALA A 230 1.82 -13.27 7.77
N GLY A 231 2.85 -12.53 8.19
CA GLY A 231 4.12 -12.49 7.51
C GLY A 231 4.88 -13.82 7.61
N VAL A 232 4.81 -14.54 8.73
CA VAL A 232 5.41 -15.89 8.86
C VAL A 232 4.69 -16.88 7.96
N ALA A 233 3.35 -16.85 7.94
CA ALA A 233 2.56 -17.68 7.04
C ALA A 233 2.90 -17.41 5.57
N THR A 234 3.09 -16.13 5.21
CA THR A 234 3.47 -15.74 3.86
C THR A 234 4.92 -16.14 3.52
N ALA A 235 5.85 -16.01 4.47
CA ALA A 235 7.25 -16.40 4.32
C ALA A 235 7.44 -17.90 4.07
N ALA A 236 6.54 -18.73 4.60
CA ALA A 236 6.54 -20.17 4.39
C ALA A 236 6.17 -20.57 2.95
N LEU A 237 5.59 -19.66 2.18
CA LEU A 237 5.20 -19.90 0.79
C LEU A 237 6.36 -19.56 -0.17
N PRO A 238 6.41 -20.20 -1.36
CA PRO A 238 7.43 -19.89 -2.35
C PRO A 238 7.41 -18.41 -2.73
N ASP A 239 8.58 -17.80 -2.81
CA ASP A 239 8.71 -16.37 -3.10
C ASP A 239 8.19 -16.02 -4.50
N ARG A 240 6.98 -15.47 -4.55
CA ARG A 240 6.24 -15.19 -5.78
C ARG A 240 6.92 -14.14 -6.63
N THR A 241 7.74 -13.24 -6.06
CA THR A 241 8.46 -12.23 -6.86
C THR A 241 9.51 -12.82 -7.79
N ARG A 242 9.88 -14.09 -7.58
CA ARG A 242 10.76 -14.84 -8.48
C ARG A 242 10.03 -15.43 -9.69
N ARG A 243 8.70 -15.57 -9.61
CA ARG A 243 7.87 -16.22 -10.65
C ARG A 243 7.01 -15.23 -11.43
N TRP A 244 6.52 -14.19 -10.77
CA TRP A 244 5.54 -13.28 -11.35
C TRP A 244 6.23 -12.14 -12.13
N PRO A 245 5.72 -11.80 -13.32
CA PRO A 245 6.28 -10.74 -14.13
C PRO A 245 6.17 -9.40 -13.40
N ALA A 246 7.15 -8.52 -13.62
CA ALA A 246 7.17 -7.18 -13.04
C ALA A 246 5.91 -6.39 -13.41
N LEU A 247 5.36 -6.66 -14.59
CA LEU A 247 4.12 -6.05 -15.08
C LEU A 247 2.89 -6.37 -14.22
N ALA A 248 2.80 -7.58 -13.64
CA ALA A 248 1.67 -7.93 -12.77
C ALA A 248 1.68 -7.07 -11.49
N TRP A 249 2.86 -6.92 -10.89
CA TRP A 249 3.04 -6.04 -9.73
C TRP A 249 2.82 -4.57 -10.07
N ALA A 250 3.30 -4.13 -11.24
CA ALA A 250 3.07 -2.78 -11.72
C ALA A 250 1.57 -2.48 -11.92
N ALA A 251 0.83 -3.40 -12.55
CA ALA A 251 -0.61 -3.26 -12.75
C ALA A 251 -1.36 -3.16 -11.41
N TRP A 252 -1.03 -4.02 -10.44
CA TRP A 252 -1.61 -3.95 -9.09
C TRP A 252 -1.39 -2.59 -8.43
N ARG A 253 -0.16 -2.08 -8.47
CA ARG A 253 0.20 -0.77 -7.91
C ARG A 253 -0.51 0.38 -8.61
N LEU A 254 -0.66 0.31 -9.94
CA LEU A 254 -1.40 1.32 -10.71
C LEU A 254 -2.90 1.30 -10.37
N ALA A 255 -3.48 0.12 -10.14
CA ALA A 255 -4.85 -0.01 -9.64
C ALA A 255 -5.00 0.62 -8.24
N LEU A 256 -4.05 0.36 -7.34
CA LEU A 256 -4.03 1.01 -6.02
C LEU A 256 -3.90 2.53 -6.14
N ALA A 257 -3.09 3.04 -7.07
CA ALA A 257 -2.92 4.47 -7.31
C ALA A 257 -4.22 5.12 -7.78
N ALA A 258 -4.89 4.50 -8.76
CA ALA A 258 -6.19 4.95 -9.25
C ALA A 258 -7.23 4.97 -8.13
N LEU A 259 -7.28 3.91 -7.31
CA LEU A 259 -8.21 3.80 -6.18
C LEU A 259 -7.95 4.87 -5.12
N THR A 260 -6.68 5.13 -4.80
CA THR A 260 -6.26 6.19 -3.87
C THR A 260 -6.71 7.57 -4.34
N LEU A 261 -6.60 7.86 -5.64
CA LEU A 261 -7.04 9.13 -6.22
C LEU A 261 -8.57 9.25 -6.30
N ALA A 262 -9.25 8.16 -6.67
CA ALA A 262 -10.71 8.10 -6.74
C ALA A 262 -11.32 8.38 -5.36
N ARG A 263 -10.78 7.74 -4.32
CA ARG A 263 -11.23 7.93 -2.94
C ARG A 263 -11.04 9.35 -2.44
N ARG A 264 -9.89 9.97 -2.73
CA ARG A 264 -9.65 11.39 -2.45
C ARG A 264 -10.70 12.28 -3.10
N ARG A 265 -11.04 12.03 -4.38
CA ARG A 265 -12.05 12.82 -5.11
C ARG A 265 -13.43 12.70 -4.45
N GLU A 266 -13.80 11.49 -4.04
CA GLU A 266 -15.05 11.23 -3.34
C GLU A 266 -15.14 12.04 -2.04
N VAL A 267 -14.10 12.02 -1.20
CA VAL A 267 -14.05 12.78 0.05
C VAL A 267 -14.22 14.28 -0.22
N LEU A 268 -13.48 14.84 -1.18
CA LEU A 268 -13.58 16.26 -1.55
C LEU A 268 -14.98 16.63 -2.06
N ASN A 269 -15.59 15.76 -2.87
CA ASN A 269 -16.95 15.97 -3.37
C ASN A 269 -17.94 16.01 -2.21
N ARG A 270 -17.87 15.07 -1.25
CA ARG A 270 -18.75 15.07 -0.07
C ARG A 270 -18.58 16.35 0.76
N SER A 271 -17.34 16.80 1.01
CA SER A 271 -17.07 18.03 1.74
C SER A 271 -17.67 19.26 1.04
N SER A 272 -17.52 19.35 -0.29
CA SER A 272 -18.06 20.47 -1.06
C SER A 272 -19.60 20.50 -1.09
N THR A 273 -20.25 19.33 -1.12
CA THR A 273 -21.72 19.22 -1.07
C THR A 273 -22.27 19.50 0.33
N GLY A 274 -21.55 19.08 1.38
CA GLY A 274 -21.88 19.41 2.77
C GLY A 274 -21.81 20.92 3.05
N LEU A 275 -20.77 21.60 2.53
CA LEU A 275 -20.65 23.05 2.64
C LEU A 275 -21.77 23.79 1.89
N ARG A 276 -22.12 23.32 0.68
CA ARG A 276 -23.23 23.90 -0.10
C ARG A 276 -24.58 23.73 0.60
N SER A 277 -24.85 22.57 1.21
CA SER A 277 -26.10 22.33 1.95
C SER A 277 -26.16 23.03 3.30
N ALA A 278 -25.02 23.31 3.92
CA ALA A 278 -24.93 24.14 5.13
C ALA A 278 -25.16 25.62 4.78
N ALA A 279 -24.54 26.13 3.71
CA ALA A 279 -24.77 27.47 3.21
C ALA A 279 -26.24 27.70 2.82
N SER A 280 -26.86 26.75 2.10
CA SER A 280 -28.28 26.86 1.74
C SER A 280 -29.23 26.80 2.96
N ARG A 281 -28.83 26.16 4.06
CA ARG A 281 -29.61 26.14 5.32
C ARG A 281 -29.43 27.42 6.14
N ALA A 282 -28.26 28.04 6.08
CA ALA A 282 -28.00 29.33 6.71
C ALA A 282 -28.76 30.49 6.00
N GLU A 283 -29.06 30.33 4.70
CA GLU A 283 -29.84 31.30 3.90
C GLU A 283 -31.36 31.12 3.99
N SER A 284 -31.86 30.08 4.68
CA SER A 284 -33.29 29.88 4.90
C SER A 284 -33.84 30.87 5.94
N PRO A 285 -34.90 31.66 5.64
CA PRO A 285 -35.47 32.59 6.61
C PRO A 285 -36.20 31.81 7.71
N GLY A 286 -35.62 31.79 8.92
CA GLY A 286 -36.23 31.17 10.10
C GLY A 286 -35.31 30.58 11.18
N MET A 287 -34.01 30.90 11.23
CA MET A 287 -33.14 30.41 12.32
C MET A 287 -33.02 31.40 13.48
N HIS A 288 -33.42 30.94 14.68
CA HIS A 288 -33.09 31.57 15.95
C HIS A 288 -31.62 31.32 16.29
N PHE A 289 -30.86 32.39 16.51
CA PHE A 289 -29.54 32.32 17.13
C PHE A 289 -29.73 32.35 18.64
N GLU A 290 -29.37 31.28 19.33
CA GLU A 290 -29.30 31.30 20.80
C GLU A 290 -28.04 32.09 21.18
N HIS A 291 -28.23 33.26 21.79
CA HIS A 291 -27.13 34.09 22.28
C HIS A 291 -26.61 33.52 23.60
N ASP A 292 -25.31 33.25 23.65
CA ASP A 292 -24.56 33.16 24.90
C ASP A 292 -24.68 34.52 25.63
N PRO A 293 -25.06 34.58 26.92
CA PRO A 293 -25.19 35.84 27.66
C PRO A 293 -23.94 36.74 27.63
N ASP A 294 -22.77 36.20 27.27
CA ASP A 294 -21.49 36.92 27.20
C ASP A 294 -21.07 37.40 25.78
N GLY A 295 -21.95 37.30 24.77
CA GLY A 295 -21.76 37.97 23.47
C GLY A 295 -20.61 37.45 22.59
N ARG A 296 -20.12 36.22 22.81
CA ARG A 296 -19.13 35.58 21.92
C ARG A 296 -19.83 34.73 20.86
N PRO A 297 -19.34 34.67 19.60
CA PRO A 297 -19.87 33.75 18.61
C PRO A 297 -19.64 32.30 19.09
N ALA A 298 -20.72 31.55 19.28
CA ALA A 298 -20.66 30.16 19.68
C ALA A 298 -19.78 29.36 18.70
N ARG A 299 -18.81 28.60 19.22
CA ARG A 299 -18.08 27.62 18.40
C ARG A 299 -19.09 26.58 17.91
N PRO A 300 -19.08 26.20 16.62
CA PRO A 300 -19.95 25.13 16.14
C PRO A 300 -19.55 23.84 16.86
N VAL A 301 -20.44 23.35 17.74
CA VAL A 301 -20.34 22.01 18.30
C VAL A 301 -20.79 21.05 17.20
N PRO A 302 -19.97 20.05 16.80
CA PRO A 302 -20.42 19.07 15.83
C PRO A 302 -21.65 18.36 16.39
N GLU A 303 -22.77 18.40 15.66
CA GLU A 303 -23.95 17.61 16.04
C GLU A 303 -23.56 16.13 16.13
N PRO A 304 -24.07 15.38 17.12
CA PRO A 304 -23.90 13.94 17.16
C PRO A 304 -24.48 13.35 15.88
N LEU A 305 -23.68 12.50 15.19
CA LEU A 305 -24.08 11.85 13.92
C LEU A 305 -25.52 11.35 14.02
N ASP A 306 -26.38 11.75 13.08
CA ASP A 306 -27.78 11.33 13.08
C ASP A 306 -27.88 9.79 12.93
N ALA A 307 -29.08 9.23 13.13
CA ALA A 307 -29.29 7.78 13.04
C ALA A 307 -28.85 7.20 11.68
N GLU A 308 -28.98 7.99 10.60
CA GLU A 308 -28.69 7.57 9.24
C GLU A 308 -27.20 7.72 8.90
N GLN A 309 -26.52 8.73 9.44
CA GLN A 309 -25.07 8.87 9.40
C GLN A 309 -24.38 7.76 10.22
N ARG A 310 -24.97 7.33 11.35
CA ARG A 310 -24.48 6.18 12.14
C ARG A 310 -24.67 4.85 11.40
N LYS A 311 -25.80 4.70 10.71
CA LYS A 311 -26.08 3.55 9.85
C LYS A 311 -25.14 3.52 8.64
N GLN A 312 -24.90 4.66 8.00
CA GLN A 312 -23.96 4.79 6.88
C GLN A 312 -22.52 4.53 7.31
N ALA A 313 -22.08 5.01 8.48
CA ALA A 313 -20.75 4.69 9.02
C ALA A 313 -20.60 3.19 9.37
N ARG A 314 -21.68 2.52 9.78
CA ARG A 314 -21.70 1.05 9.93
C ARG A 314 -21.59 0.35 8.58
N ILE A 315 -22.30 0.83 7.56
CA ILE A 315 -22.25 0.27 6.20
C ILE A 315 -20.86 0.46 5.59
N ASP A 316 -20.29 1.66 5.65
CA ASP A 316 -18.94 1.96 5.18
C ASP A 316 -17.89 1.09 5.91
N GLY A 317 -18.04 0.88 7.23
CA GLY A 317 -17.18 -0.01 8.01
C GLY A 317 -17.32 -1.50 7.64
N ILE A 318 -18.53 -1.97 7.30
CA ILE A 318 -18.77 -3.33 6.81
C ILE A 318 -18.23 -3.49 5.38
N THR A 319 -18.46 -2.50 4.51
CA THR A 319 -17.94 -2.49 3.14
C THR A 319 -16.41 -2.49 3.13
N ALA A 320 -15.76 -1.77 4.05
CA ALA A 320 -14.31 -1.80 4.18
C ALA A 320 -13.77 -3.06 4.85
N LEU A 321 -14.52 -3.69 5.76
CA LEU A 321 -14.21 -5.03 6.25
C LEU A 321 -14.28 -6.03 5.09
N ILE A 322 -15.31 -5.95 4.24
CA ILE A 322 -15.46 -6.78 3.04
C ILE A 322 -14.36 -6.48 2.03
N LEU A 323 -14.01 -5.21 1.80
CA LEU A 323 -12.94 -4.82 0.88
C LEU A 323 -11.57 -5.22 1.42
N GLY A 324 -11.33 -5.05 2.72
CA GLY A 324 -10.11 -5.50 3.40
C GLY A 324 -9.99 -7.02 3.40
N VAL A 325 -11.09 -7.74 3.64
CA VAL A 325 -11.17 -9.20 3.53
C VAL A 325 -11.06 -9.63 2.06
N ALA A 326 -11.57 -8.89 1.09
CA ALA A 326 -11.43 -9.20 -0.34
C ALA A 326 -10.03 -8.87 -0.86
N ILE A 327 -9.37 -7.84 -0.35
CA ILE A 327 -7.96 -7.55 -0.59
C ILE A 327 -7.11 -8.62 0.08
N LEU A 328 -7.44 -9.04 1.30
CA LEU A 328 -6.74 -10.09 2.04
C LEU A 328 -6.93 -11.46 1.36
N LEU A 329 -8.16 -11.87 1.03
CA LEU A 329 -8.50 -13.11 0.32
C LEU A 329 -8.08 -13.06 -1.15
N GLY A 330 -8.11 -11.90 -1.78
CA GLY A 330 -7.57 -11.67 -3.11
C GLY A 330 -6.05 -11.81 -3.10
N SER A 331 -5.37 -11.23 -2.11
CA SER A 331 -3.92 -11.38 -1.90
C SER A 331 -3.54 -12.79 -1.47
N LEU A 332 -4.34 -13.46 -0.61
CA LEU A 332 -4.13 -14.85 -0.18
C LEU A 332 -4.46 -15.84 -1.30
N GLY A 333 -5.50 -15.62 -2.09
CA GLY A 333 -5.85 -16.40 -3.28
C GLY A 333 -4.80 -16.25 -4.39
N PHE A 334 -4.33 -15.01 -4.61
CA PHE A 334 -3.16 -14.66 -5.43
C PHE A 334 -1.87 -15.31 -4.91
N VAL A 335 -1.76 -15.52 -3.60
CA VAL A 335 -0.64 -16.19 -2.90
C VAL A 335 -0.86 -17.72 -2.74
N ALA A 336 -2.04 -18.28 -2.99
CA ALA A 336 -2.33 -19.71 -2.72
C ALA A 336 -2.59 -20.56 -3.97
N THR A 337 -3.21 -20.01 -5.02
CA THR A 337 -3.66 -20.84 -6.15
C THR A 337 -2.68 -20.80 -7.33
N ASN A 338 -2.23 -21.99 -7.73
CA ASN A 338 -1.27 -22.26 -8.81
C ASN A 338 -2.00 -22.69 -10.11
N ARG A 339 -3.24 -22.20 -10.32
CA ARG A 339 -4.07 -22.50 -11.48
C ARG A 339 -4.71 -21.23 -12.00
N ASP A 340 -4.96 -21.24 -13.31
CA ASP A 340 -5.45 -20.15 -14.13
C ASP A 340 -6.37 -19.19 -13.37
N TRP A 341 -5.98 -17.92 -13.43
CA TRP A 341 -6.74 -16.73 -13.11
C TRP A 341 -8.17 -17.01 -12.62
N LEU A 342 -8.42 -16.79 -11.33
CA LEU A 342 -9.71 -16.21 -10.96
C LEU A 342 -9.82 -14.95 -11.80
N THR A 343 -10.61 -15.01 -12.87
CA THR A 343 -10.70 -13.91 -13.79
C THR A 343 -11.14 -12.71 -12.99
N PHE A 344 -10.60 -11.53 -13.27
CA PHE A 344 -11.09 -10.30 -12.66
C PHE A 344 -12.62 -10.17 -12.82
N GLY A 345 -13.21 -10.81 -13.84
CA GLY A 345 -14.64 -10.97 -14.01
C GLY A 345 -15.36 -11.80 -12.93
N ASP A 346 -14.70 -12.74 -12.26
CA ASP A 346 -15.23 -13.47 -11.09
C ASP A 346 -15.20 -12.58 -9.85
N VAL A 347 -14.07 -11.90 -9.58
CA VAL A 347 -13.92 -10.97 -8.45
C VAL A 347 -14.85 -9.76 -8.61
N ALA A 348 -14.94 -9.21 -9.83
CA ALA A 348 -15.88 -8.15 -10.16
C ALA A 348 -17.33 -8.65 -10.06
N ARG A 349 -17.66 -9.88 -10.48
CA ARG A 349 -19.02 -10.45 -10.28
C ARG A 349 -19.36 -10.64 -8.80
N THR A 350 -18.42 -11.04 -7.96
CA THR A 350 -18.64 -11.14 -6.51
C THR A 350 -18.86 -9.75 -5.90
N LEU A 351 -18.07 -8.75 -6.30
CA LEU A 351 -18.24 -7.36 -5.85
C LEU A 351 -19.53 -6.71 -6.39
N LEU A 352 -19.93 -7.04 -7.63
CA LEU A 352 -21.17 -6.57 -8.26
C LEU A 352 -22.42 -7.29 -7.70
N GLY A 353 -22.30 -8.56 -7.32
CA GLY A 353 -23.38 -9.36 -6.72
C GLY A 353 -23.74 -8.95 -5.29
N CYS A 354 -22.80 -8.35 -4.55
CA CYS A 354 -23.06 -7.79 -3.22
C CYS A 354 -23.73 -6.40 -3.25
N GLY A 355 -23.75 -5.73 -4.41
CA GLY A 355 -24.34 -4.39 -4.56
C GLY A 355 -25.85 -4.37 -4.82
N GLY A 356 -26.51 -5.53 -4.86
CA GLY A 356 -27.92 -5.65 -5.29
C GLY A 356 -28.99 -5.24 -4.27
N ALA A 357 -28.64 -4.82 -3.05
CA ALA A 357 -29.65 -4.62 -1.99
C ALA A 357 -29.62 -3.27 -1.24
N ALA A 358 -28.75 -2.32 -1.60
CA ALA A 358 -28.80 -0.99 -0.98
C ALA A 358 -28.39 0.10 -1.99
N GLY A 359 -29.35 0.92 -2.39
CA GLY A 359 -29.23 1.94 -3.41
C GLY A 359 -28.12 2.96 -3.12
N GLY A 360 -27.17 3.05 -4.05
CA GLY A 360 -26.03 3.98 -3.97
C GLY A 360 -25.06 3.78 -5.13
N GLY A 361 -25.56 3.53 -6.34
CA GLY A 361 -24.74 3.30 -7.53
C GLY A 361 -25.06 4.31 -8.61
N TYR A 362 -24.22 5.34 -8.78
CA TYR A 362 -24.33 6.24 -9.94
C TYR A 362 -23.01 6.59 -10.63
N LEU A 363 -21.83 6.19 -10.11
CA LEU A 363 -20.55 6.50 -10.78
C LEU A 363 -19.64 5.29 -11.04
N LEU A 364 -19.80 4.17 -10.33
CA LEU A 364 -19.08 2.92 -10.67
C LEU A 364 -19.77 2.10 -11.77
N GLY A 365 -21.08 2.27 -11.96
CA GLY A 365 -21.87 1.47 -12.90
C GLY A 365 -21.50 1.70 -14.36
N GLU A 366 -21.32 2.96 -14.77
CA GLU A 366 -21.07 3.31 -16.18
C GLU A 366 -19.64 2.98 -16.63
N GLY A 367 -18.63 3.30 -15.81
CA GLY A 367 -17.23 2.97 -16.13
C GLY A 367 -16.98 1.46 -16.22
N LEU A 368 -17.67 0.66 -15.40
CA LEU A 368 -17.60 -0.80 -15.46
C LEU A 368 -18.46 -1.38 -16.60
N ALA A 369 -19.58 -0.75 -16.95
CA ALA A 369 -20.38 -1.12 -18.12
C ALA A 369 -19.65 -0.84 -19.44
N ASP A 370 -18.83 0.22 -19.50
CA ASP A 370 -17.98 0.52 -20.66
C ASP A 370 -16.84 -0.47 -20.83
N LEU A 371 -16.20 -0.87 -19.73
CA LEU A 371 -15.22 -1.97 -19.72
C LEU A 371 -15.85 -3.31 -20.14
N ALA A 372 -17.07 -3.59 -19.69
CA ALA A 372 -17.81 -4.78 -20.09
C ALA A 372 -18.28 -4.71 -21.56
N ARG A 373 -18.53 -3.53 -22.13
CA ARG A 373 -18.84 -3.35 -23.55
C ARG A 373 -17.60 -3.49 -24.42
N ALA A 374 -16.45 -2.95 -24.00
CA ALA A 374 -15.17 -3.10 -24.69
C ALA A 374 -14.69 -4.57 -24.76
N GLY A 375 -15.05 -5.40 -23.76
CA GLY A 375 -14.69 -6.82 -23.73
C GLY A 375 -15.58 -7.77 -24.54
N ARG A 376 -16.76 -7.34 -25.02
CA ARG A 376 -17.77 -8.24 -25.63
C ARG A 376 -17.42 -8.79 -27.02
N GLY A 377 -16.34 -8.33 -27.65
CA GLY A 377 -15.93 -8.76 -28.99
C GLY A 377 -14.72 -9.70 -29.04
N LEU A 378 -14.02 -9.93 -27.93
CA LEU A 378 -12.72 -10.62 -27.95
C LEU A 378 -12.85 -12.04 -27.40
N ARG A 379 -12.66 -13.06 -28.26
CA ARG A 379 -12.69 -14.47 -27.83
C ARG A 379 -11.52 -14.74 -26.87
N PRO A 380 -11.70 -15.49 -25.77
CA PRO A 380 -10.67 -15.70 -24.73
C PRO A 380 -9.30 -16.21 -25.22
N ARG A 381 -9.23 -16.80 -26.42
CA ARG A 381 -7.98 -17.30 -27.02
C ARG A 381 -7.13 -16.23 -27.71
N ASP A 382 -7.70 -15.06 -27.98
CA ASP A 382 -7.00 -13.96 -28.69
C ASP A 382 -6.40 -12.92 -27.73
N TRP A 383 -6.59 -13.13 -26.42
CA TRP A 383 -6.09 -12.25 -25.36
C TRP A 383 -4.61 -12.55 -25.13
N THR A 384 -3.73 -11.90 -25.89
CA THR A 384 -2.33 -11.83 -25.49
C THR A 384 -2.23 -10.94 -24.24
N TRP A 385 -1.43 -11.35 -23.25
CA TRP A 385 -1.22 -10.57 -22.02
C TRP A 385 -0.76 -9.13 -22.29
N ARG A 386 -0.07 -8.90 -23.41
CA ARG A 386 0.30 -7.57 -23.91
C ARG A 386 -0.91 -6.75 -24.33
N GLY A 387 -1.87 -7.35 -25.03
CA GLY A 387 -3.12 -6.70 -25.43
C GLY A 387 -3.99 -6.32 -24.24
N MET A 388 -4.05 -7.17 -23.21
CA MET A 388 -4.74 -6.85 -21.95
C MET A 388 -4.15 -5.63 -21.25
N VAL A 389 -2.83 -5.59 -21.11
CA VAL A 389 -2.15 -4.51 -20.39
C VAL A 389 -2.16 -3.22 -21.20
N LEU A 390 -2.01 -3.28 -22.52
CA LEU A 390 -2.14 -2.11 -23.39
C LEU A 390 -3.58 -1.57 -23.42
N GLY A 391 -4.59 -2.45 -23.42
CA GLY A 391 -5.99 -2.07 -23.25
C GLY A 391 -6.26 -1.40 -21.90
N TRP A 392 -5.60 -1.87 -20.83
CA TRP A 392 -5.69 -1.29 -19.50
C TRP A 392 -5.00 0.08 -19.40
N ILE A 393 -3.78 0.21 -19.94
CA ILE A 393 -3.05 1.48 -20.04
C ILE A 393 -3.85 2.48 -20.88
N SER A 394 -4.43 2.04 -21.99
CA SER A 394 -5.27 2.89 -22.84
C SER A 394 -6.55 3.33 -22.12
N ALA A 395 -7.23 2.43 -21.40
CA ALA A 395 -8.43 2.77 -20.63
C ALA A 395 -8.13 3.76 -19.50
N VAL A 396 -7.00 3.58 -18.80
CA VAL A 396 -6.53 4.50 -17.75
C VAL A 396 -6.06 5.82 -18.34
N ALA A 397 -5.38 5.82 -19.48
CA ALA A 397 -4.96 7.04 -20.18
C ALA A 397 -6.15 7.84 -20.72
N THR A 398 -7.18 7.16 -21.25
CA THR A 398 -8.42 7.79 -21.70
C THR A 398 -9.22 8.34 -20.51
N ALA A 399 -9.30 7.60 -19.41
CA ALA A 399 -9.90 8.09 -18.17
C ALA A 399 -9.13 9.28 -17.58
N TYR A 400 -7.79 9.29 -17.68
CA TYR A 400 -6.94 10.40 -17.25
C TYR A 400 -7.10 11.62 -18.17
N ALA A 401 -7.15 11.45 -19.49
CA ALA A 401 -7.35 12.53 -20.45
C ALA A 401 -8.72 13.20 -20.30
N GLY A 402 -9.78 12.42 -20.08
CA GLY A 402 -11.13 12.93 -19.79
C GLY A 402 -11.30 13.58 -18.41
N MET A 403 -10.27 13.55 -17.54
CA MET A 403 -10.28 14.25 -16.24
C MET A 403 -9.67 15.66 -16.32
N TRP A 404 -9.06 16.04 -17.45
CA TRP A 404 -8.49 17.38 -17.70
C TRP A 404 -9.30 18.22 -18.70
N SER A 405 -10.23 17.61 -19.44
CA SER A 405 -11.36 18.28 -20.10
C SER A 405 -12.52 18.45 -19.12
#